data_AF-A0A352A5V8-F1
#
_entry.id   AF-A0A352A5V8-F1
#
_cell.length_a   1.000
_cell.length_b   1.000
_cell.length_c   1.000
_cell.angle_alpha   90.00
_cell.angle_beta   90.00
_cell.angle_gamma   90.00
#
_symmetry.space_group_name_H-M   'P 1'
#
loop_
_entity.id
_entity.type
_entity.pdbx_description
1 polymer ?
#
loop_
_entity_poly.entity_id
_entity_poly.type
_entity_poly.pdbx_seq_one_letter_code
_entity_poly.pdbx_strand_id
1 'polypeptide(L)'
;MKKSVMLTLAVLVLIVAVLTLSVAVIFLINNDSITQKGVLLYANDKIGEAKDTIMHDGNIYISKDFIKDNELLDIYWDEDYNRISIFENFEYHKITYNTNMAQYNNNSYDIENILLTKDNNLYLNVDFLSSNFIPNAFIDKESNIVVICDKIKEYFITSDTILYNGTSNKDKKDKKLTENEIVYIYDYVKNQFILCKTSDGTIGYVDYNHIRPHRTILDVTYTKEKRQDSIIMTWDLQSNKITEFKPFIIPDMVDIIAPTWYELKDDDEYFTDISSDEYTKYVQSTGQ
;
A
#
# COMPACT_ATOMS: atom_id res chain seq x y z
N MET A 1 -36.76 37.77 -51.53
CA MET A 1 -35.81 38.11 -50.44
C MET A 1 -36.18 37.55 -49.07
N LYS A 2 -37.44 37.58 -48.59
CA LYS A 2 -37.78 37.12 -47.23
C LYS A 2 -37.52 35.63 -46.94
N LYS A 3 -37.78 34.72 -47.90
CA LYS A 3 -37.61 33.26 -47.70
C LYS A 3 -36.16 32.81 -47.56
N SER A 4 -35.22 33.35 -48.35
CA SER A 4 -33.81 32.94 -48.24
C SER A 4 -33.20 33.45 -46.94
N VAL A 5 -33.50 34.69 -46.53
CA VAL A 5 -33.05 35.23 -45.24
C VAL A 5 -33.58 34.40 -44.06
N MET A 6 -34.85 33.99 -44.11
CA MET A 6 -35.45 33.14 -43.07
C MET A 6 -34.84 31.73 -43.02
N LEU A 7 -34.51 31.15 -44.19
CA LEU A 7 -33.79 29.88 -44.28
C LEU A 7 -32.37 29.99 -43.72
N THR A 8 -31.67 31.08 -44.02
CA THR A 8 -30.29 31.30 -43.53
C THR A 8 -30.28 31.48 -42.01
N LEU A 9 -31.28 32.18 -41.46
CA LEU A 9 -31.45 32.35 -40.02
C LEU A 9 -31.77 31.03 -39.32
N ALA A 10 -32.65 30.20 -39.90
CA ALA A 10 -32.99 28.89 -39.36
C ALA A 10 -31.77 27.95 -39.31
N VAL A 11 -30.94 27.95 -40.36
CA VAL A 11 -29.69 27.16 -40.41
C VAL A 11 -28.69 27.65 -39.35
N LEU A 12 -28.57 28.97 -39.17
CA LEU A 12 -27.68 29.53 -38.15
C LEU A 12 -28.11 29.13 -36.73
N VAL A 13 -29.42 29.18 -36.43
CA VAL A 13 -29.96 28.74 -35.13
C VAL A 13 -29.70 27.25 -34.90
N LEU A 14 -29.85 26.42 -35.93
CA LEU A 14 -29.57 24.98 -35.83
C LEU A 14 -28.09 24.70 -35.54
N ILE A 15 -27.18 25.41 -36.20
CA ILE A 15 -25.73 25.27 -35.96
C ILE A 15 -25.37 25.68 -34.53
N VAL A 16 -25.93 26.79 -34.04
CA VAL A 16 -25.72 27.22 -32.65
C VAL A 16 -26.27 26.19 -31.66
N ALA A 17 -27.46 25.64 -31.93
CA ALA A 17 -28.05 24.59 -31.09
C ALA A 17 -27.16 23.35 -31.02
N VAL A 18 -26.66 22.86 -32.17
CA VAL A 18 -25.74 21.70 -32.22
C VAL A 18 -24.44 21.99 -31.48
N LEU A 19 -23.85 23.18 -31.66
CA LEU A 19 -22.65 23.60 -30.93
C LEU A 19 -22.89 23.62 -29.42
N THR A 20 -23.98 24.23 -28.95
CA THR A 20 -24.33 24.24 -27.52
C THR A 20 -24.55 22.84 -26.97
N LEU A 21 -25.19 21.94 -27.73
CA LEU A 21 -25.43 20.56 -27.33
C LEU A 21 -24.11 19.78 -27.25
N SER A 22 -23.22 19.95 -28.21
CA SER A 22 -21.90 19.31 -28.21
C SER A 22 -21.02 19.80 -27.05
N VAL A 23 -21.04 21.10 -26.73
CA VAL A 23 -20.36 21.63 -25.54
C VAL A 23 -20.98 21.08 -24.26
N ALA A 24 -22.31 20.98 -24.18
CA ALA A 24 -23.00 20.41 -23.02
C ALA A 24 -22.68 18.91 -22.84
N VAL A 25 -22.60 18.14 -23.94
CA VAL A 25 -22.21 16.72 -23.91
C VAL A 25 -20.74 16.56 -23.51
N ILE A 26 -19.82 17.38 -24.04
CA ILE A 26 -18.42 17.38 -23.61
C ILE A 26 -18.31 17.77 -22.13
N PHE A 27 -19.10 18.75 -21.68
CA PHE A 27 -19.12 19.15 -20.28
C PHE A 27 -19.70 18.07 -19.37
N LEU A 28 -20.72 17.32 -19.82
CA LEU A 28 -21.29 16.18 -19.09
C LEU A 28 -20.32 14.99 -19.04
N ILE A 29 -19.69 14.63 -20.15
CA ILE A 29 -18.67 13.56 -20.23
C ILE A 29 -17.43 13.93 -19.39
N ASN A 30 -17.00 15.20 -19.41
CA ASN A 30 -15.91 15.67 -18.58
C ASN A 30 -16.31 15.82 -17.11
N ASN A 31 -17.58 16.13 -16.79
CA ASN A 31 -18.06 16.16 -15.40
C ASN A 31 -18.25 14.77 -14.80
N ASP A 32 -18.54 13.73 -15.59
CA ASP A 32 -18.51 12.36 -15.10
C ASP A 32 -17.11 11.93 -14.64
N SER A 33 -16.06 12.67 -15.06
CA SER A 33 -14.70 12.51 -14.57
C SER A 33 -14.38 13.33 -13.30
N ILE A 34 -15.32 14.13 -12.78
CA ILE A 34 -15.07 15.10 -11.68
C ILE A 34 -16.21 15.13 -10.65
N THR A 35 -16.74 13.96 -10.26
CA THR A 35 -17.61 13.82 -9.07
C THR A 35 -17.26 12.66 -8.16
N GLN A 36 -15.98 12.26 -8.09
CA GLN A 36 -15.46 11.67 -6.86
C GLN A 36 -14.77 12.80 -6.10
N LYS A 37 -15.24 13.11 -4.88
CA LYS A 37 -14.42 13.85 -3.91
C LYS A 37 -13.07 13.11 -3.84
N GLY A 38 -12.04 13.65 -4.49
CA GLY A 38 -10.75 12.99 -4.62
C GLY A 38 -10.24 12.54 -3.25
N VAL A 39 -9.77 11.30 -3.17
CA VAL A 39 -9.18 10.80 -1.92
C VAL A 39 -7.83 11.47 -1.78
N LEU A 40 -7.60 12.12 -0.63
CA LEU A 40 -6.28 12.62 -0.29
C LEU A 40 -5.48 11.45 0.28
N LEU A 41 -4.53 10.94 -0.49
CA LEU A 41 -3.60 9.91 -0.06
C LEU A 41 -2.28 10.54 0.35
N TYR A 42 -1.87 10.30 1.59
CA TYR A 42 -0.56 10.66 2.10
C TYR A 42 0.16 9.38 2.50
N ALA A 43 1.32 9.11 1.93
CA ALA A 43 2.13 7.95 2.27
C ALA A 43 3.57 8.39 2.57
N ASN A 44 3.99 8.26 3.82
CA ASN A 44 5.28 8.70 4.33
C ASN A 44 5.50 10.21 4.15
N ASP A 45 6.13 10.63 3.04
CA ASP A 45 6.39 12.04 2.69
C ASP A 45 5.82 12.39 1.29
N LYS A 46 5.04 11.49 0.70
CA LYS A 46 4.52 11.62 -0.67
C LYS A 46 3.00 11.77 -0.66
N ILE A 47 2.52 12.64 -1.52
CA ILE A 47 1.09 12.85 -1.75
C ILE A 47 0.72 12.09 -3.02
N GLY A 48 -0.30 11.23 -2.92
CA GLY A 48 -0.85 10.52 -4.07
C GLY A 48 -1.57 11.45 -5.05
N GLU A 49 -1.50 11.10 -6.31
CA GLU A 49 -2.26 11.71 -7.39
C GLU A 49 -3.67 11.11 -7.46
N ALA A 50 -4.57 11.78 -8.18
CA ALA A 50 -5.94 11.29 -8.35
C ALA A 50 -6.04 9.87 -8.93
N LYS A 51 -5.06 9.45 -9.74
CA LYS A 51 -5.01 8.11 -10.34
C LYS A 51 -4.66 7.00 -9.34
N ASP A 52 -4.03 7.37 -8.22
CA ASP A 52 -3.47 6.43 -7.26
C ASP A 52 -4.54 5.88 -6.32
N THR A 53 -5.72 6.49 -6.31
CA THR A 53 -6.84 6.12 -5.45
C THR A 53 -8.14 6.04 -6.24
N ILE A 54 -9.02 5.13 -5.83
CA ILE A 54 -10.39 5.07 -6.32
C ILE A 54 -11.34 4.97 -5.14
N MET A 55 -12.46 5.68 -5.24
CA MET A 55 -13.61 5.44 -4.38
C MET A 55 -14.65 4.60 -5.14
N HIS A 56 -15.08 3.50 -4.55
CA HIS A 56 -16.12 2.64 -5.10
C HIS A 56 -16.99 2.10 -3.95
N ASP A 57 -18.29 2.35 -4.02
CA ASP A 57 -19.29 1.90 -3.02
C ASP A 57 -18.92 2.22 -1.56
N GLY A 58 -18.39 3.42 -1.33
CA GLY A 58 -17.99 3.88 0.01
C GLY A 58 -16.69 3.28 0.54
N ASN A 59 -16.02 2.45 -0.25
CA ASN A 59 -14.68 1.94 0.02
C ASN A 59 -13.63 2.75 -0.74
N ILE A 60 -12.49 2.92 -0.10
CA ILE A 60 -11.31 3.56 -0.68
C ILE A 60 -10.36 2.44 -1.08
N TYR A 61 -9.80 2.56 -2.28
CA TYR A 61 -8.78 1.64 -2.79
C TYR A 61 -7.54 2.43 -3.21
N ILE A 62 -6.36 1.81 -3.05
CA ILE A 62 -5.07 2.35 -3.49
C ILE A 62 -4.52 1.47 -4.60
N SER A 63 -3.96 2.08 -5.63
CA SER A 63 -3.35 1.37 -6.75
C SER A 63 -2.15 0.54 -6.29
N LYS A 64 -1.98 -0.64 -6.89
CA LYS A 64 -0.78 -1.48 -6.74
C LYS A 64 0.49 -0.69 -7.04
N ASP A 65 0.47 0.14 -8.08
CA ASP A 65 1.64 0.91 -8.50
C ASP A 65 2.04 1.93 -7.44
N PHE A 66 1.09 2.66 -6.86
CA PHE A 66 1.39 3.54 -5.74
C PHE A 66 1.96 2.76 -4.55
N ILE A 67 1.38 1.62 -4.18
CA ILE A 67 1.91 0.77 -3.08
C ILE A 67 3.37 0.41 -3.34
N LYS A 68 3.69 -0.03 -4.56
CA LYS A 68 5.03 -0.46 -4.97
C LYS A 68 6.03 0.70 -5.06
N ASP A 69 5.65 1.80 -5.71
CA ASP A 69 6.52 2.97 -5.95
C ASP A 69 6.83 3.75 -4.66
N ASN A 70 6.01 3.55 -3.63
CA ASN A 70 6.19 4.11 -2.30
C ASN A 70 6.77 3.11 -1.29
N GLU A 71 7.16 1.91 -1.76
CA GLU A 71 7.75 0.85 -0.94
C GLU A 71 6.88 0.47 0.27
N LEU A 72 5.55 0.58 0.14
CA LEU A 72 4.62 0.29 1.23
C LEU A 72 4.45 -1.21 1.45
N LEU A 73 4.47 -2.01 0.37
CA LEU A 73 4.45 -3.47 0.39
C LEU A 73 5.20 -4.00 -0.85
N ASP A 74 5.83 -5.17 -0.73
CA ASP A 74 6.33 -5.90 -1.90
C ASP A 74 5.19 -6.73 -2.50
N ILE A 75 4.57 -6.18 -3.54
CA ILE A 75 3.37 -6.72 -4.18
C ILE A 75 3.62 -7.10 -5.63
N TYR A 76 3.18 -8.31 -5.99
CA TYR A 76 3.16 -8.82 -7.36
C TYR A 76 1.74 -9.24 -7.74
N TRP A 77 1.32 -8.86 -8.95
CA TRP A 77 0.01 -9.20 -9.49
C TRP A 77 0.18 -10.02 -10.75
N ASP A 78 -0.41 -11.21 -10.73
CA ASP A 78 -0.41 -12.18 -11.79
C ASP A 78 -1.83 -12.27 -12.38
N GLU A 79 -2.06 -11.49 -13.44
CA GLU A 79 -3.36 -11.36 -14.10
C GLU A 79 -3.82 -12.70 -14.71
N ASP A 80 -2.90 -13.45 -15.33
CA ASP A 80 -3.21 -14.71 -16.01
C ASP A 80 -3.75 -15.77 -15.05
N TYR A 81 -3.27 -15.75 -13.79
CA TYR A 81 -3.66 -16.69 -12.75
C TYR A 81 -4.59 -16.09 -11.69
N ASN A 82 -5.06 -14.85 -11.86
CA ASN A 82 -5.86 -14.10 -10.88
C ASN A 82 -5.31 -14.21 -9.45
N ARG A 83 -4.02 -13.91 -9.31
CA ARG A 83 -3.28 -14.08 -8.06
C ARG A 83 -2.52 -12.82 -7.70
N ILE A 84 -2.58 -12.45 -6.42
CA ILE A 84 -1.76 -11.40 -5.84
C ILE A 84 -0.87 -12.04 -4.78
N SER A 85 0.42 -11.75 -4.89
CA SER A 85 1.47 -12.22 -4.01
C SER A 85 2.01 -11.01 -3.23
N ILE A 86 2.00 -11.09 -1.91
CA ILE A 86 2.52 -10.04 -1.02
C ILE A 86 3.62 -10.67 -0.16
N PHE A 87 4.78 -10.04 -0.12
CA PHE A 87 5.89 -10.43 0.74
C PHE A 87 6.10 -9.36 1.82
N GLU A 88 5.86 -9.73 3.07
CA GLU A 88 5.85 -8.83 4.21
C GLU A 88 6.56 -9.52 5.37
N ASN A 89 7.57 -8.89 6.00
CA ASN A 89 8.28 -9.45 7.17
C ASN A 89 8.75 -10.92 7.04
N PHE A 90 9.28 -11.29 5.86
CA PHE A 90 9.69 -12.66 5.50
C PHE A 90 8.54 -13.69 5.41
N GLU A 91 7.29 -13.25 5.49
CA GLU A 91 6.11 -14.06 5.24
C GLU A 91 5.61 -13.89 3.81
N TYR A 92 5.14 -15.00 3.23
CA TYR A 92 4.51 -15.01 1.92
C TYR A 92 3.00 -15.10 2.06
N HIS A 93 2.32 -14.09 1.56
CA HIS A 93 0.87 -14.00 1.54
C HIS A 93 0.35 -14.15 0.12
N LYS A 94 -0.68 -14.98 -0.02
CA LYS A 94 -1.32 -15.26 -1.31
C LYS A 94 -2.79 -14.90 -1.25
N ILE A 95 -3.22 -14.08 -2.20
CA ILE A 95 -4.62 -13.78 -2.47
C ILE A 95 -4.95 -14.36 -3.84
N THR A 96 -5.98 -15.19 -3.93
CA THR A 96 -6.52 -15.69 -5.20
C THR A 96 -7.94 -15.21 -5.38
N TYR A 97 -8.33 -14.81 -6.58
CA TYR A 97 -9.66 -14.22 -6.79
C TYR A 97 -10.29 -14.68 -8.11
N ASN A 98 -11.59 -14.46 -8.22
CA ASN A 98 -12.37 -14.61 -9.46
C ASN A 98 -13.24 -13.37 -9.64
N THR A 99 -14.30 -13.41 -10.44
CA THR A 99 -15.12 -12.21 -10.71
C THR A 99 -15.84 -11.64 -9.49
N ASN A 100 -16.14 -12.45 -8.48
CA ASN A 100 -17.02 -12.04 -7.37
C ASN A 100 -16.39 -12.23 -5.99
N MET A 101 -15.38 -13.11 -5.87
CA MET A 101 -14.82 -13.52 -4.59
C MET A 101 -13.30 -13.44 -4.61
N ALA A 102 -12.73 -13.15 -3.45
CA ALA A 102 -11.30 -13.26 -3.18
C ALA A 102 -11.07 -14.18 -1.96
N GLN A 103 -9.97 -14.92 -1.98
CA GLN A 103 -9.55 -15.81 -0.90
C GLN A 103 -8.23 -15.33 -0.30
N TYR A 104 -8.17 -15.25 1.03
CA TYR A 104 -6.99 -14.89 1.79
C TYR A 104 -7.01 -15.61 3.14
N ASN A 105 -5.87 -16.19 3.56
CA ASN A 105 -5.74 -16.94 4.82
C ASN A 105 -6.86 -17.98 5.05
N ASN A 106 -7.18 -18.78 4.02
CA ASN A 106 -8.24 -19.79 4.01
C ASN A 106 -9.67 -19.25 4.22
N ASN A 107 -9.87 -17.94 4.22
CA ASN A 107 -11.18 -17.30 4.28
C ASN A 107 -11.59 -16.78 2.90
N SER A 108 -12.89 -16.77 2.65
CA SER A 108 -13.51 -16.22 1.45
C SER A 108 -14.15 -14.88 1.76
N TYR A 109 -13.94 -13.91 0.89
CA TYR A 109 -14.43 -12.54 0.99
C TYR A 109 -15.10 -12.16 -0.34
N ASP A 110 -16.10 -11.27 -0.28
CA ASP A 110 -16.52 -10.55 -1.48
C ASP A 110 -15.31 -9.82 -2.07
N ILE A 111 -15.16 -9.84 -3.39
CA ILE A 111 -13.95 -9.32 -4.05
C ILE A 111 -13.65 -7.86 -3.67
N GLU A 112 -14.69 -7.03 -3.59
CA GLU A 112 -14.60 -5.60 -3.25
C GLU A 112 -14.06 -5.34 -1.83
N ASN A 113 -14.18 -6.32 -0.93
CA ASN A 113 -13.59 -6.21 0.40
C ASN A 113 -12.06 -6.32 0.36
N ILE A 114 -11.46 -6.81 -0.73
CA ILE A 114 -10.02 -6.99 -0.88
C ILE A 114 -9.47 -6.12 -2.00
N LEU A 115 -10.09 -6.15 -3.18
CA LEU A 115 -9.53 -5.57 -4.39
C LEU A 115 -10.59 -5.12 -5.40
N LEU A 116 -10.16 -4.27 -6.32
CA LEU A 116 -10.90 -3.82 -7.48
C LEU A 116 -9.95 -3.81 -8.69
N THR A 117 -10.36 -4.39 -9.81
CA THR A 117 -9.63 -4.27 -11.07
C THR A 117 -10.39 -3.31 -11.98
N LYS A 118 -9.72 -2.23 -12.41
CA LYS A 118 -10.32 -1.22 -13.29
C LYS A 118 -9.29 -0.71 -14.30
N ASP A 119 -9.67 -0.63 -15.57
CA ASP A 119 -8.81 -0.14 -16.66
C ASP A 119 -7.43 -0.84 -16.70
N ASN A 120 -7.41 -2.17 -16.53
CA ASN A 120 -6.20 -2.99 -16.43
C ASN A 120 -5.25 -2.62 -15.26
N ASN A 121 -5.77 -1.95 -14.23
CA ASN A 121 -5.03 -1.65 -13.01
C ASN A 121 -5.65 -2.36 -11.82
N LEU A 122 -4.79 -2.86 -10.93
CA LEU A 122 -5.19 -3.42 -9.65
C LEU A 122 -5.21 -2.33 -8.58
N TYR A 123 -6.32 -2.27 -7.86
CA TYR A 123 -6.48 -1.45 -6.67
C TYR A 123 -6.82 -2.34 -5.48
N LEU A 124 -6.21 -2.07 -4.33
CA LEU A 124 -6.43 -2.82 -3.09
C LEU A 124 -7.23 -1.98 -2.10
N ASN A 125 -8.18 -2.61 -1.44
CA ASN A 125 -9.04 -1.99 -0.43
C ASN A 125 -8.19 -1.55 0.77
N VAL A 126 -8.30 -0.29 1.17
CA VAL A 126 -7.47 0.28 2.23
C VAL A 126 -7.80 -0.31 3.60
N ASP A 127 -9.06 -0.65 3.88
CA ASP A 127 -9.43 -1.29 5.14
C ASP A 127 -8.79 -2.68 5.26
N PHE A 128 -8.74 -3.42 4.16
CA PHE A 128 -8.07 -4.72 4.09
C PHE A 128 -6.56 -4.58 4.26
N LEU A 129 -5.93 -3.64 3.56
CA LEU A 129 -4.51 -3.34 3.71
C LEU A 129 -4.18 -2.96 5.16
N SER A 130 -4.94 -2.06 5.75
CA SER A 130 -4.75 -1.57 7.12
C SER A 130 -4.83 -2.68 8.14
N SER A 131 -5.81 -3.59 7.98
CA SER A 131 -6.05 -4.67 8.95
C SER A 131 -5.04 -5.81 8.89
N ASN A 132 -4.36 -6.00 7.74
CA ASN A 132 -3.54 -7.20 7.49
C ASN A 132 -2.06 -6.91 7.26
N PHE A 133 -1.71 -5.76 6.70
CA PHE A 133 -0.34 -5.48 6.23
C PHE A 133 0.18 -4.13 6.71
N ILE A 134 -0.67 -3.10 6.77
CA ILE A 134 -0.27 -1.71 7.05
C ILE A 134 -1.01 -1.18 8.29
N PRO A 135 -0.69 -1.68 9.51
CA PRO A 135 -1.43 -1.33 10.73
C PRO A 135 -1.31 0.14 11.15
N ASN A 136 -0.41 0.90 10.51
CA ASN A 136 -0.24 2.34 10.73
C ASN A 136 -1.02 3.21 9.74
N ALA A 137 -1.90 2.64 8.93
CA ALA A 137 -2.80 3.40 8.07
C ALA A 137 -3.95 4.02 8.87
N PHE A 138 -4.22 5.31 8.63
CA PHE A 138 -5.39 6.03 9.12
C PHE A 138 -6.34 6.33 7.94
N ILE A 139 -7.64 6.16 8.19
CA ILE A 139 -8.68 6.26 7.16
C ILE A 139 -9.82 7.14 7.72
N ASP A 140 -10.05 8.29 7.10
CA ASP A 140 -11.22 9.14 7.33
C ASP A 140 -12.10 9.08 6.09
N LYS A 141 -13.13 8.22 6.14
CA LYS A 141 -14.10 8.05 5.05
C LYS A 141 -15.05 9.23 4.88
N GLU A 142 -15.21 10.11 5.87
CA GLU A 142 -16.07 11.30 5.75
C GLU A 142 -15.37 12.41 4.97
N SER A 143 -14.07 12.58 5.22
CA SER A 143 -13.21 13.54 4.54
C SER A 143 -12.49 12.96 3.32
N ASN A 144 -12.60 11.65 3.06
CA ASN A 144 -11.88 10.92 2.02
C ASN A 144 -10.36 11.05 2.15
N ILE A 145 -9.81 10.85 3.35
CA ILE A 145 -8.37 10.95 3.60
C ILE A 145 -7.84 9.57 3.98
N VAL A 146 -6.72 9.21 3.38
CA VAL A 146 -5.91 8.05 3.79
C VAL A 146 -4.50 8.53 4.10
N VAL A 147 -4.01 8.17 5.27
CA VAL A 147 -2.65 8.50 5.72
C VAL A 147 -1.93 7.22 6.10
N ILE A 148 -0.84 6.90 5.42
CA ILE A 148 0.06 5.78 5.68
C ILE A 148 1.40 6.38 6.10
N CYS A 149 1.96 5.96 7.22
CA CYS A 149 3.28 6.43 7.63
C CYS A 149 4.04 5.34 8.39
N ASP A 150 5.18 4.98 7.83
CA ASP A 150 6.15 4.06 8.42
C ASP A 150 7.07 4.82 9.36
N LYS A 151 7.40 6.07 9.01
CA LYS A 151 8.31 6.94 9.77
C LYS A 151 7.57 7.91 10.67
N ILE A 152 7.22 7.40 11.83
CA ILE A 152 6.53 8.18 12.83
C ILE A 152 7.49 9.17 13.50
N LYS A 153 7.16 10.47 13.52
CA LYS A 153 7.92 11.49 14.25
C LYS A 153 7.39 11.64 15.68
N GLU A 154 8.27 11.63 16.67
CA GLU A 154 7.90 11.83 18.08
C GLU A 154 7.83 13.32 18.43
N TYR A 155 6.69 13.69 19.00
CA TYR A 155 6.43 15.00 19.56
C TYR A 155 5.99 14.85 21.00
N PHE A 156 6.28 15.84 21.84
CA PHE A 156 5.71 15.94 23.17
C PHE A 156 4.60 16.98 23.19
N ILE A 157 3.59 16.71 24.01
CA ILE A 157 2.52 17.64 24.31
C ILE A 157 3.08 18.74 25.24
N THR A 158 2.96 20.01 24.86
CA THR A 158 3.52 21.14 25.62
C THR A 158 2.62 21.63 26.75
N SER A 159 1.35 21.28 26.73
CA SER A 159 0.39 21.57 27.80
C SER A 159 -0.84 20.68 27.65
N ASP A 160 -1.57 20.46 28.75
CA ASP A 160 -2.80 19.68 28.73
C ASP A 160 -3.73 20.08 27.56
N THR A 161 -4.13 19.08 26.78
CA THR A 161 -4.93 19.26 25.57
C THR A 161 -5.85 18.06 25.35
N ILE A 162 -6.61 18.08 24.25
CA ILE A 162 -7.57 17.06 23.89
C ILE A 162 -7.23 16.51 22.51
N LEU A 163 -7.29 15.20 22.38
CA LEU A 163 -7.32 14.48 21.12
C LEU A 163 -8.77 14.45 20.62
N TYR A 164 -8.99 14.96 19.41
CA TYR A 164 -10.28 15.05 18.75
C TYR A 164 -10.40 14.02 17.62
N ASN A 165 -11.61 13.57 17.32
CA ASN A 165 -11.86 12.71 16.16
C ASN A 165 -11.94 13.48 14.82
N GLY A 166 -11.68 14.79 14.85
CA GLY A 166 -11.80 15.69 13.70
C GLY A 166 -10.93 16.94 13.88
N THR A 167 -11.08 17.90 12.98
CA THR A 167 -10.17 19.06 12.85
C THR A 167 -10.74 20.34 13.47
N SER A 168 -11.65 20.21 14.44
CA SER A 168 -12.32 21.31 15.12
C SER A 168 -12.48 21.02 16.61
N ASN A 169 -12.40 22.07 17.43
CA ASN A 169 -12.61 21.97 18.88
C ASN A 169 -14.06 21.60 19.29
N LYS A 170 -14.99 21.58 18.33
CA LYS A 170 -16.38 21.12 18.49
C LYS A 170 -16.55 19.63 18.20
N ASP A 171 -15.55 19.01 17.58
CA ASP A 171 -15.60 17.59 17.23
C ASP A 171 -15.53 16.73 18.49
N LYS A 172 -15.83 15.44 18.34
CA LYS A 172 -15.90 14.52 19.47
C LYS A 172 -14.51 14.44 20.12
N LYS A 173 -14.51 14.53 21.45
CA LYS A 173 -13.32 14.39 22.28
C LYS A 173 -13.08 12.91 22.52
N ASP A 174 -11.96 12.38 22.03
CA ASP A 174 -11.62 10.97 22.21
C ASP A 174 -10.78 10.75 23.46
N LYS A 175 -9.76 11.59 23.69
CA LYS A 175 -8.83 11.41 24.81
C LYS A 175 -8.30 12.76 25.33
N LYS A 176 -8.02 12.85 26.63
CA LYS A 176 -7.23 13.96 27.20
C LYS A 176 -5.75 13.58 27.16
N LEU A 177 -4.92 14.52 26.72
CA LEU A 177 -3.47 14.38 26.69
C LEU A 177 -2.87 15.33 27.73
N THR A 178 -1.92 14.84 28.51
CA THR A 178 -1.24 15.65 29.54
C THR A 178 0.07 16.22 29.04
N GLU A 179 0.53 17.31 29.65
CA GLU A 179 1.86 17.85 29.39
C GLU A 179 2.95 16.76 29.46
N ASN A 180 3.90 16.80 28.52
CA ASN A 180 4.99 15.84 28.30
C ASN A 180 4.56 14.43 27.80
N GLU A 181 3.28 14.19 27.52
CA GLU A 181 2.87 12.95 26.85
C GLU A 181 3.45 12.90 25.42
N ILE A 182 3.92 11.72 25.00
CA ILE A 182 4.49 11.50 23.67
C ILE A 182 3.36 11.16 22.69
N VAL A 183 3.38 11.86 21.56
CA VAL A 183 2.51 11.59 20.41
C VAL A 183 3.35 11.43 19.15
N TYR A 184 2.77 10.69 18.23
CA TYR A 184 3.36 10.23 17.00
C TYR A 184 2.68 10.95 15.85
N ILE A 185 3.41 11.81 15.16
CA ILE A 185 2.82 12.72 14.18
C ILE A 185 2.83 12.10 12.79
N TYR A 186 1.67 12.17 12.14
CA TYR A 186 1.54 12.08 10.70
C TYR A 186 1.51 13.53 10.21
N ASP A 187 2.43 13.96 9.34
CA ASP A 187 2.61 15.37 8.90
C ASP A 187 1.44 15.97 8.09
N TYR A 188 0.21 15.59 8.43
CA TYR A 188 -1.04 16.10 7.90
C TYR A 188 -1.66 17.14 8.84
N VAL A 189 -1.65 18.40 8.42
CA VAL A 189 -2.19 19.54 9.17
C VAL A 189 -3.41 20.12 8.46
N LYS A 190 -4.52 20.27 9.18
CA LYS A 190 -5.76 20.91 8.69
C LYS A 190 -6.38 21.74 9.81
N ASN A 191 -6.71 23.00 9.53
CA ASN A 191 -7.34 23.93 10.49
C ASN A 191 -6.55 24.13 11.81
N GLN A 192 -5.21 24.12 11.74
CA GLN A 192 -4.31 24.13 12.92
C GLN A 192 -4.36 22.85 13.77
N PHE A 193 -5.06 21.81 13.33
CA PHE A 193 -4.99 20.49 13.93
C PHE A 193 -4.07 19.61 13.11
N ILE A 194 -3.30 18.76 13.79
CA ILE A 194 -2.40 17.79 13.19
C ILE A 194 -2.81 16.39 13.58
N LEU A 195 -2.77 15.47 12.62
CA LEU A 195 -3.08 14.07 12.85
C LEU A 195 -1.94 13.41 13.63
N CYS A 196 -2.30 12.72 14.71
CA CYS A 196 -1.35 12.03 15.55
C CYS A 196 -1.90 10.71 16.10
N LYS A 197 -0.99 9.84 16.54
CA LYS A 197 -1.25 8.61 17.28
C LYS A 197 -0.66 8.74 18.67
N THR A 198 -1.38 8.31 19.69
CA THR A 198 -0.85 8.24 21.07
C THR A 198 -0.09 6.94 21.28
N SER A 199 0.67 6.83 22.37
CA SER A 199 1.44 5.63 22.70
C SER A 199 0.60 4.36 22.89
N ASP A 200 -0.69 4.51 23.21
CA ASP A 200 -1.67 3.42 23.33
C ASP A 200 -2.36 3.08 21.99
N GLY A 201 -1.98 3.73 20.90
CA GLY A 201 -2.49 3.46 19.55
C GLY A 201 -3.75 4.24 19.16
N THR A 202 -4.28 5.11 20.03
CA THR A 202 -5.44 5.97 19.67
C THR A 202 -5.00 7.00 18.62
N ILE A 203 -5.72 7.06 17.50
CA ILE A 203 -5.46 8.02 16.42
C ILE A 203 -6.47 9.16 16.51
N GLY A 204 -6.02 10.40 16.33
CA GLY A 204 -6.88 11.56 16.26
C GLY A 204 -6.10 12.83 15.98
N TYR A 205 -6.74 13.96 16.22
CA TYR A 205 -6.21 15.28 15.90
C TYR A 205 -5.92 16.07 17.17
N VAL A 206 -4.78 16.73 17.22
CA VAL A 206 -4.40 17.65 18.30
C VAL A 206 -4.11 19.04 17.73
N ASP A 207 -4.40 20.09 18.48
CA ASP A 207 -4.01 21.45 18.07
C ASP A 207 -2.48 21.55 17.99
N TYR A 208 -1.99 21.96 16.82
CA TYR A 208 -0.58 22.04 16.45
C TYR A 208 0.22 22.95 17.39
N ASN A 209 -0.43 23.93 18.02
CA ASN A 209 0.22 24.82 18.99
C ASN A 209 0.64 24.09 20.27
N HIS A 210 0.01 22.94 20.57
CA HIS A 210 0.22 22.15 21.78
C HIS A 210 1.24 21.02 21.63
N ILE A 211 1.95 20.94 20.49
CA ILE A 211 2.97 19.91 20.27
C ILE A 211 4.32 20.52 19.91
N ARG A 212 5.40 19.86 20.31
CA ARG A 212 6.77 20.21 19.90
C ARG A 212 7.60 18.96 19.60
N PRO A 213 8.55 19.02 18.65
CA PRO A 213 9.39 17.87 18.34
C PRO A 213 10.15 17.40 19.58
N HIS A 214 10.04 16.12 19.93
CA HIS A 214 10.78 15.53 21.05
C HIS A 214 12.13 15.01 20.59
N ARG A 215 12.12 14.15 19.56
CA ARG A 215 13.29 13.57 18.92
C ARG A 215 12.87 13.05 17.54
N THR A 216 13.75 13.16 16.55
CA THR A 216 13.62 12.32 15.35
C THR A 216 14.00 10.91 15.78
N ILE A 217 13.06 9.98 15.82
CA ILE A 217 13.43 8.56 15.92
C ILE A 217 14.26 8.28 14.66
N LEU A 218 15.56 8.05 14.83
CA LEU A 218 16.34 7.35 13.84
C LEU A 218 15.83 5.93 13.89
N ASP A 219 15.00 5.59 12.92
CA ASP A 219 14.59 4.23 12.69
C ASP A 219 15.85 3.37 12.65
N VAL A 220 15.84 2.23 13.33
CA VAL A 220 16.78 1.17 13.00
C VAL A 220 16.27 0.61 11.68
N THR A 221 16.49 1.37 10.60
CA THR A 221 16.50 0.79 9.27
C THR A 221 17.50 -0.35 9.37
N TYR A 222 17.01 -1.58 9.22
CA TYR A 222 17.83 -2.53 8.50
C TYR A 222 18.17 -1.82 7.21
N THR A 223 19.42 -1.41 7.07
CA THR A 223 19.90 -0.97 5.78
C THR A 223 19.63 -2.16 4.89
N LYS A 224 18.58 -2.08 4.09
CA LYS A 224 18.52 -2.80 2.83
C LYS A 224 19.67 -2.15 2.08
N GLU A 225 20.90 -2.60 2.33
CA GLU A 225 22.04 -2.16 1.58
C GLU A 225 21.65 -2.51 0.16
N LYS A 226 21.29 -1.48 -0.62
CA LYS A 226 21.23 -1.60 -2.06
C LYS A 226 22.68 -1.88 -2.44
N ARG A 227 23.03 -3.16 -2.42
CA ARG A 227 24.25 -3.61 -3.06
C ARG A 227 24.11 -3.10 -4.50
N GLN A 228 24.97 -2.16 -4.87
CA GLN A 228 25.01 -1.63 -6.22
C GLN A 228 25.35 -2.76 -7.22
N ASP A 229 26.02 -3.80 -6.70
CA ASP A 229 26.38 -4.99 -7.43
C ASP A 229 25.23 -6.00 -7.45
N SER A 230 25.08 -6.68 -8.59
CA SER A 230 24.08 -7.74 -8.75
C SER A 230 24.36 -8.87 -7.74
N ILE A 231 23.33 -9.31 -7.03
CA ILE A 231 23.39 -10.51 -6.17
C ILE A 231 23.49 -11.73 -7.08
N ILE A 232 24.58 -12.48 -6.98
CA ILE A 232 24.75 -13.74 -7.73
C ILE A 232 24.31 -14.89 -6.85
N MET A 233 23.17 -15.48 -7.22
CA MET A 233 22.63 -16.68 -6.58
C MET A 233 22.96 -17.91 -7.42
N THR A 234 23.34 -19.00 -6.76
CA THR A 234 23.44 -20.32 -7.38
C THR A 234 22.57 -21.33 -6.65
N TRP A 235 22.06 -22.30 -7.42
CA TRP A 235 21.41 -23.48 -6.86
C TRP A 235 22.47 -24.56 -6.63
N ASP A 236 22.48 -25.16 -5.44
CA ASP A 236 23.22 -26.40 -5.20
C ASP A 236 22.23 -27.56 -5.23
N LEU A 237 22.18 -28.24 -6.37
CA LEU A 237 21.26 -29.36 -6.57
C LEU A 237 21.83 -30.61 -5.90
N GLN A 238 21.26 -30.94 -4.75
CA GLN A 238 21.46 -32.21 -4.07
C GLN A 238 20.31 -33.15 -4.39
N SER A 239 20.64 -34.26 -5.04
CA SER A 239 19.66 -35.28 -5.42
C SER A 239 19.56 -36.42 -4.39
N ASN A 240 20.44 -36.46 -3.40
CA ASN A 240 20.50 -37.53 -2.39
C ASN A 240 20.97 -36.96 -1.05
N LYS A 241 20.61 -37.63 0.04
CA LYS A 241 21.12 -37.31 1.37
C LYS A 241 22.65 -37.42 1.43
N ILE A 242 23.30 -36.36 1.91
CA ILE A 242 24.74 -36.38 2.18
C ILE A 242 25.02 -37.34 3.35
N THR A 243 25.70 -38.45 3.06
CA THR A 243 26.17 -39.39 4.09
C THR A 243 27.53 -39.01 4.64
N GLU A 244 28.37 -38.37 3.83
CA GLU A 244 29.68 -37.84 4.22
C GLU A 244 29.89 -36.48 3.54
N PHE A 245 29.90 -35.40 4.33
CA PHE A 245 30.11 -34.06 3.79
C PHE A 245 31.58 -33.83 3.41
N LYS A 246 31.81 -33.25 2.23
CA LYS A 246 33.13 -32.84 1.75
C LYS A 246 33.10 -31.34 1.41
N PRO A 247 33.95 -30.52 2.05
CA PRO A 247 34.07 -29.11 1.70
C PRO A 247 34.40 -28.90 0.23
N PHE A 248 33.85 -27.85 -0.37
CA PHE A 248 34.05 -27.48 -1.77
C PHE A 248 34.32 -25.98 -1.90
N ILE A 249 35.00 -25.59 -2.96
CA ILE A 249 35.32 -24.18 -3.19
C ILE A 249 34.07 -23.46 -3.70
N ILE A 250 33.66 -22.43 -2.96
CA ILE A 250 32.61 -21.50 -3.38
C ILE A 250 33.30 -20.35 -4.12
N PRO A 251 32.94 -20.06 -5.39
CA PRO A 251 33.52 -18.93 -6.09
C PRO A 251 33.23 -17.62 -5.36
N ASP A 252 34.24 -16.74 -5.23
CA ASP A 252 34.13 -15.46 -4.50
C ASP A 252 33.00 -14.54 -5.01
N MET A 253 32.56 -14.74 -6.26
CA MET A 253 31.47 -13.99 -6.86
C MET A 253 30.08 -14.44 -6.41
N VAL A 254 29.94 -15.61 -5.78
CA VAL A 254 28.65 -16.16 -5.34
C VAL A 254 28.30 -15.57 -3.98
N ASP A 255 27.11 -14.97 -3.92
CA ASP A 255 26.60 -14.31 -2.72
C ASP A 255 25.62 -15.18 -1.94
N ILE A 256 24.85 -16.00 -2.65
CA ILE A 256 23.82 -16.86 -2.07
C ILE A 256 23.91 -18.25 -2.70
N ILE A 257 23.95 -19.27 -1.86
CA ILE A 257 23.77 -20.66 -2.30
C ILE A 257 22.43 -21.17 -1.80
N ALA A 258 21.56 -21.57 -2.72
CA ALA A 258 20.27 -22.17 -2.44
C ALA A 258 20.37 -23.71 -2.59
N PRO A 259 20.57 -24.46 -1.49
CA PRO A 259 20.58 -25.92 -1.55
C PRO A 259 19.17 -26.50 -1.73
N THR A 260 19.08 -27.66 -2.37
CA THR A 260 17.84 -28.45 -2.39
C THR A 260 17.79 -29.44 -1.24
N TRP A 261 16.89 -29.23 -0.29
CA TRP A 261 16.75 -30.06 0.92
C TRP A 261 15.67 -31.13 0.87
N TYR A 262 14.95 -31.23 -0.24
CA TYR A 262 13.85 -32.16 -0.36
C TYR A 262 14.00 -32.99 -1.63
N GLU A 263 13.94 -34.30 -1.45
CA GLU A 263 13.86 -35.29 -2.51
C GLU A 263 12.42 -35.78 -2.65
N LEU A 264 11.90 -35.82 -3.87
CA LEU A 264 10.63 -36.47 -4.16
C LEU A 264 10.89 -37.97 -4.33
N LYS A 265 10.19 -38.80 -3.55
CA LYS A 265 10.32 -40.26 -3.68
C LYS A 265 9.59 -40.76 -4.92
N ASP A 266 10.01 -41.92 -5.44
CA ASP A 266 9.47 -42.59 -6.64
C ASP A 266 7.94 -42.85 -6.60
N ASP A 267 7.28 -42.69 -5.45
CA ASP A 267 5.83 -42.77 -5.31
C ASP A 267 5.12 -41.42 -5.52
N ASP A 268 5.85 -40.33 -5.82
CA ASP A 268 5.40 -38.96 -6.09
C ASP A 268 4.50 -38.34 -4.99
N GLU A 269 4.33 -39.02 -3.85
CA GLU A 269 3.37 -38.62 -2.81
C GLU A 269 4.05 -37.89 -1.64
N TYR A 270 5.34 -38.12 -1.40
CA TYR A 270 6.03 -37.59 -0.21
C TYR A 270 7.41 -37.02 -0.52
N PHE A 271 7.69 -35.85 0.08
CA PHE A 271 9.04 -35.29 0.14
C PHE A 271 9.80 -35.86 1.33
N THR A 272 11.07 -36.22 1.12
CA THR A 272 11.99 -36.60 2.20
C THR A 272 13.03 -35.51 2.40
N ASP A 273 13.23 -35.13 3.67
CA ASP A 273 14.28 -34.19 4.07
C ASP A 273 15.66 -34.85 3.93
N ILE A 274 16.49 -34.26 3.07
CA ILE A 274 17.86 -34.66 2.78
C ILE A 274 18.88 -33.63 3.26
N SER A 275 18.46 -32.68 4.11
CA SER A 275 19.30 -31.62 4.65
C SER A 275 20.52 -32.12 5.41
N SER A 276 21.57 -31.31 5.38
CA SER A 276 22.83 -31.55 6.08
C SER A 276 23.23 -30.34 6.92
N ASP A 277 23.30 -30.54 8.24
CA ASP A 277 23.78 -29.54 9.19
C ASP A 277 25.25 -29.17 8.92
N GLU A 278 26.07 -30.15 8.53
CA GLU A 278 27.49 -29.96 8.25
C GLU A 278 27.69 -29.07 7.01
N TYR A 279 26.91 -29.31 5.95
CA TYR A 279 26.87 -28.44 4.78
C TYR A 279 26.46 -27.01 5.16
N THR A 280 25.37 -26.87 5.91
CA THR A 280 24.81 -25.55 6.26
C THR A 280 25.81 -24.72 7.06
N LYS A 281 26.46 -25.35 8.05
CA LYS A 281 27.50 -24.70 8.86
C LYS A 281 28.72 -24.32 8.01
N TYR A 282 29.10 -25.14 7.05
CA TYR A 282 30.21 -24.85 6.15
C TYR A 282 29.93 -23.61 5.28
N VAL A 283 28.80 -23.58 4.58
CA VAL A 283 28.42 -22.44 3.71
C VAL A 283 28.30 -21.14 4.52
N GLN A 284 27.71 -21.19 5.72
CA GLN A 284 27.63 -20.02 6.59
C GLN A 284 29.02 -19.53 7.04
N SER A 285 29.98 -20.45 7.23
CA SER A 285 31.34 -20.09 7.67
C SER A 285 32.15 -19.37 6.59
N THR A 286 31.78 -19.52 5.32
CA THR A 286 32.45 -18.87 4.18
C THR A 286 31.90 -17.48 3.87
N GLY A 287 30.91 -17.01 4.65
CA GLY A 287 30.33 -15.68 4.52
C GLY A 287 29.28 -15.55 3.41
N GLN A 288 28.75 -16.69 2.93
CA GLN A 288 27.57 -16.79 2.07
C GLN A 288 26.33 -17.24 2.85
#